data_AF-A0A529NQ23-F1
#
_entry.id   AF-A0A529NQ23-F1
#
_cell.length_a   1.000
_cell.length_b   1.000
_cell.length_c   1.000
_cell.angle_alpha   90.00
_cell.angle_beta   90.00
_cell.angle_gamma   90.00
#
_symmetry.space_group_name_H-M   'P 1'
#
loop_
_entity.id
_entity.type
_entity.pdbx_description
1 polymer ?
#
loop_
_entity_poly.entity_id
_entity_poly.type
_entity_poly.pdbx_seq_one_letter_code
_entity_poly.pdbx_strand_id
1 'polypeptide(L)'
;YLTIVRTGMRGPLGTAEAVSRLFDRSTRPQVRRQRTHEHINELEEVVGNVTRELQKYGARALGVTYRDGEPYSEPCAFFNAILTCGLSRDMRLPRMGIRSYVGTSRLHFSRRTLQAQGATDADNRFGAMLSIKEYPPFSGPGMLDGLLQVNHEFVLTQSFTL
;
A
#
# COMPACT_ATOMS: atom_id res chain seq x y z
N TYR A 1 0.80 -4.44 8.47
CA TYR A 1 -0.22 -4.22 7.43
C TYR A 1 0.06 -5.13 6.26
N LEU A 2 -0.97 -5.65 5.60
CA LEU A 2 -0.84 -6.43 4.35
C LEU A 2 -1.60 -5.67 3.25
N THR A 3 -0.96 -5.50 2.10
CA THR A 3 -1.56 -4.81 0.96
C THR A 3 -1.65 -5.77 -0.21
N ILE A 4 -2.87 -6.07 -0.64
CA ILE A 4 -3.12 -6.87 -1.84
C ILE A 4 -3.27 -5.91 -3.01
N VAL A 5 -2.43 -6.07 -4.03
CA VAL A 5 -2.43 -5.21 -5.21
C VAL A 5 -2.67 -6.08 -6.43
N ARG A 6 -3.71 -5.73 -7.19
CA ARG A 6 -3.91 -6.28 -8.54
C ARG A 6 -3.02 -5.52 -9.51
N THR A 7 -1.96 -6.16 -9.99
CA THR A 7 -1.16 -5.61 -11.08
C THR A 7 -1.80 -5.95 -12.43
N GLY A 8 -1.77 -5.01 -13.38
CA GLY A 8 -2.04 -5.37 -14.78
C GLY A 8 -1.02 -6.41 -15.27
N MET A 9 -1.38 -7.20 -16.28
CA MET A 9 -0.51 -8.27 -16.78
C MET A 9 0.80 -7.67 -17.29
N ARG A 10 1.96 -8.13 -16.79
CA ARG A 10 3.28 -7.71 -17.29
C ARG A 10 3.80 -8.74 -18.30
N GLY A 11 4.30 -8.28 -19.45
CA GLY A 11 4.83 -9.14 -20.54
C GLY A 11 4.12 -8.92 -21.89
N PRO A 12 4.31 -9.80 -22.90
CA PRO A 12 3.66 -9.71 -24.21
C PRO A 12 2.11 -9.79 -24.16
N LEU A 13 1.54 -10.21 -23.03
CA LEU A 13 0.10 -10.15 -22.75
C LEU A 13 -0.35 -8.77 -22.21
N GLY A 14 0.56 -8.00 -21.63
CA GLY A 14 0.32 -6.62 -21.18
C GLY A 14 0.21 -5.63 -22.35
N THR A 15 0.86 -5.90 -23.48
CA THR A 15 0.67 -5.13 -24.72
C THR A 15 -0.71 -5.42 -25.32
N ALA A 16 -1.22 -6.64 -25.22
CA ALA A 16 -2.59 -6.98 -25.60
C ALA A 16 -3.62 -6.25 -24.70
N GLU A 17 -3.36 -6.14 -23.40
CA GLU A 17 -4.18 -5.34 -22.48
C GLU A 17 -4.12 -3.84 -22.82
N ALA A 18 -2.95 -3.30 -23.16
CA ALA A 18 -2.78 -1.91 -23.59
C ALA A 18 -3.49 -1.59 -24.91
N VAL A 19 -3.44 -2.52 -25.87
CA VAL A 19 -4.18 -2.43 -27.14
C VAL A 19 -5.69 -2.54 -26.89
N SER A 20 -6.12 -3.46 -26.04
CA SER A 20 -7.53 -3.58 -25.63
C SER A 20 -8.04 -2.30 -24.96
N ARG A 21 -7.25 -1.64 -24.10
CA ARG A 21 -7.59 -0.35 -23.49
C ARG A 21 -7.73 0.78 -24.51
N LEU A 22 -7.01 0.73 -25.63
CA LEU A 22 -7.15 1.68 -26.74
C LEU A 22 -8.43 1.42 -27.56
N PHE A 23 -8.79 0.16 -27.80
CA PHE A 23 -10.07 -0.22 -28.42
C PHE A 23 -11.28 0.05 -27.51
N ASP A 24 -11.09 -0.06 -26.19
CA ASP A 24 -12.08 0.21 -25.15
C ASP A 24 -12.49 1.69 -25.04
N ARG A 25 -11.83 2.61 -25.74
CA ARG A 25 -12.33 3.99 -25.89
C ARG A 25 -13.69 4.05 -26.59
N SER A 26 -14.06 3.03 -27.35
CA SER A 26 -15.40 2.90 -27.98
C SER A 26 -16.40 2.06 -27.15
N THR A 27 -15.95 1.46 -26.04
CA THR A 27 -16.77 0.59 -25.20
C THR A 27 -17.74 1.42 -24.36
N ARG A 28 -19.05 1.10 -24.47
CA ARG A 28 -20.14 1.78 -23.76
C ARG A 28 -19.82 1.90 -22.26
N PRO A 29 -20.12 3.05 -21.61
CA PRO A 29 -19.82 3.29 -20.18
C PRO A 29 -20.29 2.18 -19.23
N GLN A 30 -21.37 1.50 -19.61
CA GLN A 30 -21.98 0.40 -18.86
C GLN A 30 -21.08 -0.84 -18.76
N VAL A 31 -20.39 -1.21 -19.84
CA VAL A 31 -19.48 -2.38 -19.86
C VAL A 31 -18.21 -2.10 -19.04
N ARG A 32 -17.70 -0.86 -19.06
CA ARG A 32 -16.58 -0.45 -18.20
C ARG A 32 -16.93 -0.53 -16.72
N ARG A 33 -18.14 -0.13 -16.35
CA ARG A 33 -18.62 -0.20 -14.96
C ARG A 33 -18.76 -1.64 -14.50
N GLN A 34 -19.29 -2.51 -15.36
CA GLN A 34 -19.42 -3.95 -15.09
C GLN A 34 -18.05 -4.61 -14.83
N ARG A 35 -17.07 -4.42 -15.71
CA ARG A 35 -15.70 -4.92 -15.49
C ARG A 35 -15.06 -4.39 -14.21
N THR A 36 -15.30 -3.12 -13.89
CA THR A 36 -14.78 -2.52 -12.65
C THR A 36 -15.38 -3.20 -11.42
N HIS A 37 -16.69 -3.47 -11.43
CA HIS A 37 -17.35 -4.21 -10.34
C HIS A 37 -16.81 -5.65 -10.23
N GLU A 38 -16.63 -6.34 -11.34
CA GLU A 38 -16.03 -7.69 -11.36
C GLU A 38 -14.64 -7.69 -10.71
N HIS A 39 -13.78 -6.73 -11.10
CA HIS A 39 -12.45 -6.59 -10.50
C HIS A 39 -12.46 -6.27 -9.00
N ILE A 40 -13.46 -5.49 -8.55
CA ILE A 40 -13.63 -5.19 -7.12
C ILE A 40 -14.05 -6.44 -6.38
N ASN A 41 -15.03 -7.20 -6.90
CA ASN A 41 -15.50 -8.43 -6.28
C ASN A 41 -14.39 -9.49 -6.17
N GLU A 42 -13.59 -9.68 -7.23
CA GLU A 42 -12.42 -10.58 -7.20
C GLU A 42 -11.44 -10.17 -6.08
N LEU A 43 -11.15 -8.87 -5.97
CA LEU A 43 -10.24 -8.37 -4.94
C LEU A 43 -10.82 -8.57 -3.53
N GLU A 44 -12.11 -8.29 -3.34
CA GLU A 44 -12.81 -8.47 -2.07
C GLU A 44 -12.85 -9.94 -1.64
N GLU A 45 -13.02 -10.88 -2.59
CA GLU A 45 -12.96 -12.31 -2.32
C GLU A 45 -11.56 -12.73 -1.81
N VAL A 46 -10.50 -12.29 -2.48
CA VAL A 46 -9.11 -12.57 -2.05
C VAL A 46 -8.84 -11.95 -0.68
N VAL A 47 -9.24 -10.69 -0.45
CA VAL A 47 -9.13 -10.03 0.85
C VAL A 47 -9.88 -10.80 1.93
N GLY A 48 -11.10 -11.28 1.64
CA GLY A 48 -11.91 -12.07 2.56
C GLY A 48 -11.25 -13.39 2.94
N ASN A 49 -10.69 -14.10 1.96
CA ASN A 49 -9.98 -15.36 2.20
C ASN A 49 -8.74 -15.15 3.08
N VAL A 50 -7.90 -14.17 2.75
CA VAL A 50 -6.70 -13.84 3.52
C VAL A 50 -7.05 -13.40 4.95
N THR A 51 -8.09 -12.59 5.11
CA THR A 51 -8.55 -12.13 6.43
C THR A 51 -9.05 -13.31 7.27
N ARG A 52 -9.75 -14.28 6.66
CA ARG A 52 -10.23 -15.49 7.33
C ARG A 52 -9.08 -16.38 7.80
N GLU A 53 -8.07 -16.60 6.95
CA GLU A 53 -6.88 -17.40 7.30
C GLU A 53 -6.08 -16.77 8.45
N LEU A 54 -5.98 -15.45 8.48
CA LEU A 54 -5.25 -14.68 9.48
C LEU A 54 -6.13 -14.22 10.66
N GLN A 55 -7.37 -14.70 10.76
CA GLN A 55 -8.32 -14.26 11.80
C GLN A 55 -7.79 -14.50 13.21
N LYS A 56 -7.07 -15.61 13.43
CA LYS A 56 -6.42 -15.93 14.73
C LYS A 56 -5.39 -14.89 15.18
N TYR A 57 -4.89 -14.07 14.25
CA TYR A 57 -3.96 -12.96 14.52
C TYR A 57 -4.67 -11.60 14.58
N GLY A 58 -6.00 -11.56 14.55
CA GLY A 58 -6.78 -10.31 14.57
C GLY A 58 -6.77 -9.55 13.24
N ALA A 59 -6.53 -10.24 12.12
CA ALA A 59 -6.56 -9.60 10.80
C ALA A 59 -7.96 -9.01 10.50
N ARG A 60 -7.96 -7.80 9.94
CA ARG A 60 -9.16 -7.13 9.45
C ARG A 60 -8.84 -6.32 8.19
N ALA A 61 -9.81 -6.20 7.31
CA ALA A 61 -9.73 -5.25 6.21
C ALA A 61 -9.75 -3.82 6.75
N LEU A 62 -8.90 -2.96 6.20
CA LEU A 62 -8.94 -1.52 6.47
C LEU A 62 -10.05 -0.88 5.65
N GLY A 63 -10.78 0.06 6.25
CA GLY A 63 -11.93 0.68 5.63
C GLY A 63 -12.14 2.14 6.01
N VAL A 64 -13.37 2.60 5.85
CA VAL A 64 -13.82 3.89 6.36
C VAL A 64 -14.31 3.67 7.80
N THR A 65 -13.79 4.46 8.73
CA THR A 65 -14.20 4.48 10.13
C THR A 65 -14.82 5.82 10.49
N TYR A 66 -15.70 5.86 11.47
CA TYR A 66 -16.34 7.09 11.95
C TYR A 66 -15.81 7.44 13.33
N ARG A 67 -15.42 8.70 13.52
CA ARG A 67 -14.95 9.23 14.81
C ARG A 67 -15.63 10.57 15.04
N ASP A 68 -16.34 10.69 16.16
CA ASP A 68 -17.15 11.88 16.48
C ASP A 68 -18.11 12.29 15.34
N GLY A 69 -18.68 11.29 14.64
CA GLY A 69 -19.58 11.51 13.50
C GLY A 69 -18.88 11.82 12.16
N GLU A 70 -17.56 11.98 12.15
CA GLU A 70 -16.80 12.33 10.96
C GLU A 70 -16.14 11.09 10.32
N PRO A 71 -16.14 10.97 8.97
CA PRO A 71 -15.54 9.82 8.29
C PRO A 71 -14.01 9.96 8.14
N TYR A 72 -13.30 8.89 8.48
CA TYR A 72 -11.85 8.73 8.36
C TYR A 72 -11.50 7.52 7.50
N SER A 73 -10.42 7.61 6.73
CA SER A 73 -9.93 6.55 5.86
C SER A 73 -8.70 5.90 6.46
N GLU A 74 -8.84 4.67 6.93
CA GLU A 74 -7.73 3.88 7.46
C GLU A 74 -6.68 3.54 6.39
N PRO A 75 -7.05 3.21 5.13
CA PRO A 75 -6.06 3.04 4.06
C PRO A 75 -5.22 4.31 3.83
N CYS A 76 -5.83 5.50 3.89
CA CYS A 76 -5.08 6.75 3.74
C CYS A 76 -4.13 6.97 4.93
N ALA A 77 -4.55 6.67 6.15
CA ALA A 77 -3.70 6.75 7.34
C ALA A 77 -2.50 5.80 7.24
N PHE A 78 -2.74 4.58 6.77
CA PHE A 78 -1.69 3.59 6.50
C PHE A 78 -0.66 4.09 5.47
N PHE A 79 -1.13 4.58 4.31
CA PHE A 79 -0.21 5.11 3.30
C PHE A 79 0.55 6.33 3.80
N ASN A 80 -0.12 7.23 4.53
CA ASN A 80 0.53 8.38 5.13
C ASN A 80 1.66 7.93 6.06
N ALA A 81 1.43 6.95 6.94
CA ALA A 81 2.44 6.43 7.85
C ALA A 81 3.69 5.89 7.14
N ILE A 82 3.53 5.25 5.97
CA ILE A 82 4.69 4.84 5.17
C ILE A 82 5.45 6.06 4.63
N LEU A 83 4.73 7.04 4.08
CA LEU A 83 5.32 8.25 3.50
C LEU A 83 5.97 9.14 4.57
N THR A 84 5.51 9.09 5.82
CA THR A 84 6.06 9.88 6.93
C THR A 84 7.00 9.07 7.82
N CYS A 85 7.53 7.94 7.32
CA CYS A 85 8.54 7.12 7.98
C CYS A 85 8.11 6.55 9.35
N GLY A 86 6.84 6.21 9.51
CA GLY A 86 6.29 5.59 10.73
C GLY A 86 5.35 6.51 11.51
N LEU A 87 5.27 7.80 11.18
CA LEU A 87 4.35 8.73 11.84
C LEU A 87 2.90 8.44 11.43
N SER A 88 2.19 7.73 12.30
CA SER A 88 0.76 7.48 12.15
C SER A 88 -0.04 8.75 12.40
N ARG A 89 -0.97 9.05 11.50
CA ARG A 89 -1.91 10.16 11.62
C ARG A 89 -3.26 9.74 11.09
N ASP A 90 -4.30 10.15 11.79
CA ASP A 90 -5.66 9.94 11.32
C ASP A 90 -5.94 10.81 10.09
N MET A 91 -6.40 10.15 9.03
CA MET A 91 -6.67 10.77 7.74
C MET A 91 -8.19 10.80 7.52
N ARG A 92 -8.75 11.99 7.34
CA ARG A 92 -10.16 12.15 6.97
C ARG A 92 -10.43 11.47 5.63
N LEU A 93 -11.67 11.05 5.39
CA LEU A 93 -12.05 10.53 4.08
C LEU A 93 -11.97 11.64 3.03
N PRO A 94 -11.07 11.56 2.02
CA PRO A 94 -10.91 12.63 1.06
C PRO A 94 -12.07 12.66 0.06
N ARG A 95 -12.45 13.88 -0.36
CA ARG A 95 -13.34 14.12 -1.52
C ARG A 95 -12.57 14.26 -2.84
N MET A 96 -11.27 13.97 -2.81
CA MET A 96 -10.33 14.11 -3.93
C MET A 96 -9.55 12.81 -4.11
N GLY A 97 -8.83 12.69 -5.23
CA GLY A 97 -8.01 11.51 -5.48
C GLY A 97 -6.95 11.30 -4.39
N ILE A 98 -6.78 10.05 -3.93
CA ILE A 98 -5.87 9.66 -2.85
C ILE A 98 -4.44 10.17 -3.10
N ARG A 99 -3.97 10.12 -4.35
CA ARG A 99 -2.64 10.61 -4.76
C ARG A 99 -2.36 12.05 -4.32
N SER A 100 -3.38 12.90 -4.34
CA SER A 100 -3.25 14.32 -4.02
C SER A 100 -3.50 14.61 -2.53
N TYR A 101 -3.86 13.60 -1.74
CA TYR A 101 -4.27 13.74 -0.35
C TYR A 101 -3.26 13.17 0.66
N VAL A 102 -2.63 12.03 0.36
CA VAL A 102 -1.79 11.29 1.35
C VAL A 102 -0.40 11.89 1.58
N GLY A 103 0.09 12.74 0.69
CA GLY A 103 1.45 13.30 0.77
C GLY A 103 1.56 14.46 1.76
N THR A 104 1.70 14.16 3.05
CA THR A 104 1.86 15.19 4.10
C THR A 104 3.32 15.61 4.34
N SER A 105 4.29 14.86 3.82
CA SER A 105 5.73 15.13 3.88
C SER A 105 6.33 15.24 2.48
N ARG A 106 7.42 16.00 2.35
CA ARG A 106 8.26 15.98 1.13
C ARG A 106 9.34 14.92 1.27
N LEU A 107 9.43 14.01 0.30
CA LEU A 107 10.38 12.91 0.34
C LEU A 107 11.60 13.23 -0.51
N HIS A 108 12.78 13.14 0.12
CA HIS A 108 14.07 13.24 -0.53
C HIS A 108 14.76 11.88 -0.44
N PHE A 109 15.27 11.40 -1.57
CA PHE A 109 15.93 10.10 -1.66
C PHE A 109 17.37 10.26 -2.14
N SER A 110 18.26 9.48 -1.54
CA SER A 110 19.62 9.25 -2.01
C SER A 110 19.87 7.75 -2.13
N ARG A 111 21.12 7.34 -2.38
CA ARG A 111 21.47 5.95 -2.74
C ARG A 111 21.03 4.92 -1.69
N ARG A 112 21.12 5.25 -0.40
CA ARG A 112 20.74 4.37 0.73
C ARG A 112 20.16 5.14 1.90
N THR A 113 19.75 6.39 1.68
CA THR A 113 19.20 7.25 2.72
C THR A 113 17.97 7.95 2.17
N LEU A 114 17.07 8.30 3.08
CA LEU A 114 15.85 9.02 2.79
C LEU A 114 15.63 10.09 3.86
N GLN A 115 14.98 11.17 3.47
CA GLN A 115 14.48 12.19 4.39
C GLN A 115 13.01 12.44 4.08
N ALA A 116 12.16 12.31 5.09
CA ALA A 116 10.79 12.82 5.05
C ALA A 116 10.76 14.18 5.76
N GLN A 117 10.72 15.23 4.96
CA GLN A 117 10.63 16.60 5.45
C GLN A 117 9.19 16.90 5.84
N GLY A 118 8.98 17.20 7.12
CA GLY A 118 7.68 17.52 7.68
C GLY A 118 7.30 19.00 7.49
N ALA A 119 6.27 19.44 8.22
CA ALA A 119 5.84 20.83 8.19
C ALA A 119 6.79 21.75 8.98
N THR A 120 7.37 21.22 10.06
CA THR A 120 8.37 21.91 10.88
C THR A 120 9.69 21.15 10.89
N ASP A 121 10.78 21.80 11.29
CA ASP A 121 12.09 21.14 11.38
C ASP A 121 12.12 20.00 12.40
N ALA A 122 11.29 20.08 13.44
CA ALA A 122 11.11 19.01 14.43
C ALA A 122 10.42 17.77 13.85
N ASP A 123 9.65 17.92 12.77
CA ASP A 123 8.94 16.83 12.10
C ASP A 123 9.81 16.13 11.05
N ASN A 124 11.04 16.62 10.81
CA ASN A 124 11.95 16.01 9.84
C ASN A 124 12.39 14.63 10.33
N ARG A 125 12.17 13.62 9.48
CA ARG A 125 12.61 12.24 9.71
C ARG A 125 13.70 11.88 8.73
N PHE A 126 14.72 11.19 9.24
CA PHE A 126 15.83 10.66 8.46
C PHE A 126 15.88 9.15 8.62
N GLY A 127 16.12 8.45 7.52
CA GLY A 127 16.17 7.00 7.52
C GLY A 127 17.24 6.45 6.59
N ALA A 128 17.68 5.23 6.88
CA ALA A 128 18.48 4.42 5.97
C ALA A 128 17.58 3.42 5.25
N MET A 129 17.89 3.14 3.99
CA MET A 129 17.19 2.13 3.19
C MET A 129 18.09 0.92 2.99
N LEU A 130 17.57 -0.26 3.31
CA LEU A 130 18.17 -1.54 3.02
C LEU A 130 17.24 -2.32 2.10
N SER A 131 17.75 -2.70 0.93
CA SER A 131 17.00 -3.51 -0.03
C SER A 131 17.68 -4.87 -0.18
N ILE A 132 16.91 -5.92 0.09
CA ILE A 132 17.31 -7.31 -0.15
C ILE A 132 16.57 -7.76 -1.42
N LYS A 133 17.32 -8.24 -2.41
CA LYS A 133 16.76 -8.60 -3.72
C LYS A 133 15.90 -9.86 -3.64
N GLU A 134 16.42 -10.90 -2.98
CA GLU A 134 15.75 -12.19 -2.84
C GLU A 134 16.16 -12.84 -1.52
N TYR A 135 15.26 -13.64 -0.96
CA TYR A 135 15.60 -14.49 0.18
C TYR A 135 16.49 -15.64 -0.28
N PRO A 136 17.48 -16.04 0.54
CA PRO A 136 18.26 -17.24 0.25
C PRO A 136 17.35 -18.48 0.22
N PRO A 137 17.76 -19.57 -0.45
CA PRO A 137 16.98 -20.82 -0.54
C PRO A 137 16.60 -21.39 0.83
N PHE A 138 17.44 -21.14 1.83
CA PHE A 138 17.20 -21.44 3.24
C PHE A 138 16.66 -20.18 3.93
N SER A 139 15.34 -20.04 3.95
CA SER A 139 14.67 -19.04 4.80
C SER A 139 13.96 -19.72 5.96
N GLY A 140 14.10 -19.16 7.16
CA GLY A 140 13.52 -19.69 8.39
C GLY A 140 12.88 -18.59 9.24
N PRO A 141 12.01 -18.97 10.19
CA PRO A 141 11.49 -18.03 11.17
C PRO A 141 12.63 -17.32 11.92
N GLY A 142 12.46 -16.03 12.23
CA GLY A 142 13.40 -15.26 13.04
C GLY A 142 14.60 -14.65 12.31
N MET A 143 14.75 -14.87 10.99
CA MET A 143 15.86 -14.28 10.22
C MET A 143 15.94 -12.75 10.26
N LEU A 144 14.82 -12.08 10.52
CA LEU A 144 14.75 -10.62 10.61
C LEU A 144 14.68 -10.12 12.05
N ASP A 145 14.77 -10.98 13.06
CA ASP A 145 14.60 -10.59 14.47
C ASP A 145 15.66 -9.58 14.91
N GLY A 146 16.89 -9.71 14.42
CA GLY A 146 17.94 -8.72 14.68
C GLY A 146 17.60 -7.32 14.14
N LEU A 147 16.86 -7.23 13.03
CA LEU A 147 16.39 -5.94 12.50
C LEU A 147 15.17 -5.42 13.28
N LEU A 148 14.32 -6.32 13.78
CA LEU A 148 13.17 -5.96 14.61
C LEU A 148 13.56 -5.48 16.02
N GLN A 149 14.76 -5.82 16.49
CA GLN A 149 15.31 -5.40 17.79
C GLN A 149 16.03 -4.04 17.75
N VAL A 150 16.11 -3.39 16.59
CA VAL A 150 16.77 -2.08 16.48
C VAL A 150 15.96 -1.01 17.22
N ASN A 151 16.63 -0.16 18.00
CA ASN A 151 16.02 0.92 18.80
C ASN A 151 15.56 2.14 17.95
N HIS A 152 15.06 1.90 16.74
CA HIS A 152 14.59 2.93 15.82
C HIS A 152 13.30 2.48 15.13
N GLU A 153 12.56 3.45 14.60
CA GLU A 153 11.41 3.15 13.75
C GLU A 153 11.85 2.29 12.57
N PHE A 154 11.27 1.10 12.46
CA PHE A 154 11.61 0.12 11.45
C PHE A 154 10.40 -0.20 10.59
N VAL A 155 10.48 0.15 9.31
CA VAL A 155 9.44 -0.17 8.31
C VAL A 155 9.96 -1.27 7.40
N LEU A 156 9.39 -2.46 7.54
CA LEU A 156 9.69 -3.61 6.69
C LEU A 156 8.63 -3.73 5.59
N THR A 157 9.07 -3.64 4.34
CA THR A 157 8.22 -3.89 3.17
C THR A 157 8.71 -5.13 2.44
N GLN A 158 7.82 -6.08 2.23
CA GLN A 158 8.09 -7.29 1.45
C GLN A 158 7.08 -7.36 0.31
N SER A 159 7.57 -7.65 -0.89
CA SER A 159 6.73 -7.84 -2.07
C SER A 159 6.92 -9.25 -2.56
N PHE A 160 5.84 -10.02 -2.60
CA PHE A 160 5.80 -11.34 -3.18
C PHE A 160 4.98 -11.25 -4.46
N THR A 161 5.63 -11.45 -5.61
CA THR A 161 4.95 -11.61 -6.89
C THR A 161 4.84 -13.08 -7.18
N LEU A 162 3.62 -13.58 -7.38
CA LEU A 162 3.35 -14.89 -7.95
C LEU A 162 3.55 -14.86 -9.46
#